data_AF-A0A936ART9-F1
#
_entry.id   AF-A0A936ART9-F1
#
_cell.length_a   1.000
_cell.length_b   1.000
_cell.length_c   1.000
_cell.angle_alpha   90.00
_cell.angle_beta   90.00
_cell.angle_gamma   90.00
#
_symmetry.space_group_name_H-M   'P 1'
#
loop_
_entity.id
_entity.type
_entity.pdbx_description
1 polymer ?
#
loop_
_entity_poly.entity_id
_entity_poly.type
_entity_poly.pdbx_seq_one_letter_code
_entity_poly.pdbx_strand_id
1 'polypeptide(L)'
;MFTSRKLAHVVLALFALVIMSSAALAADPGQPYPWASEASDQKAGSLLVYNYYTSTPGVNNRNTRLNITNTSSTFPAFVHMFFISETCAVADYKTDLTPNQTFSFLVSDYDPGFSGYLIALAENPVTGLPFSHNFLIGDEYFKSAIGEANLGAIAFAALWNGTYAGAYDGGPLVTVGFNGTTGYNRAAATVAADNIPSRQDLNETTHPELTDRQPLVHDGQRRNDVRPAL
;
A
#
# COMPACT_ATOMS: atom_id res chain seq x y z
N MET A 1 -55.03 37.22 -9.11
CA MET A 1 -54.59 35.90 -8.60
C MET A 1 -53.75 35.20 -9.68
N PHE A 2 -52.42 35.43 -9.73
CA PHE A 2 -51.52 34.78 -10.72
C PHE A 2 -50.22 34.24 -10.09
N THR A 3 -50.23 33.96 -8.79
CA THR A 3 -49.05 33.49 -8.03
C THR A 3 -49.05 31.98 -7.74
N SER A 4 -50.19 31.30 -7.90
CA SER A 4 -50.35 29.89 -7.51
C SER A 4 -49.56 28.89 -8.38
N ARG A 5 -49.48 29.12 -9.70
CA ARG A 5 -48.77 28.18 -10.60
C ARG A 5 -47.27 28.16 -10.35
N LYS A 6 -46.63 29.33 -10.13
CA LYS A 6 -45.18 29.40 -9.85
C LYS A 6 -44.84 28.78 -8.50
N LEU A 7 -45.68 28.98 -7.48
CA LEU A 7 -45.51 28.36 -6.17
C LEU A 7 -45.60 26.83 -6.26
N ALA A 8 -46.56 26.29 -7.02
CA ALA A 8 -46.72 24.84 -7.19
C ALA A 8 -45.48 24.18 -7.84
N HIS A 9 -44.84 24.84 -8.81
CA HIS A 9 -43.62 24.32 -9.44
C HIS A 9 -42.42 24.36 -8.49
N VAL A 10 -42.30 25.41 -7.67
CA VAL A 10 -41.24 25.51 -6.66
C VAL A 10 -41.41 24.43 -5.59
N VAL A 11 -42.64 24.20 -5.12
CA VAL A 11 -42.94 23.12 -4.16
C VAL A 11 -42.68 21.75 -4.76
N LEU A 12 -43.06 21.53 -6.02
CA LEU A 12 -42.77 20.26 -6.72
C LEU A 12 -41.27 20.04 -6.91
N ALA A 13 -40.50 21.08 -7.28
CA ALA A 13 -39.05 21.00 -7.44
C ALA A 13 -38.34 20.73 -6.11
N LEU A 14 -38.79 21.35 -5.00
CA LEU A 14 -38.28 21.05 -3.66
C LEU A 14 -38.60 19.62 -3.23
N PHE A 15 -39.81 19.14 -3.52
CA PHE A 15 -40.19 17.76 -3.24
C PHE A 15 -39.37 16.74 -4.06
N ALA A 16 -39.11 17.04 -5.33
CA ALA A 16 -38.25 16.23 -6.18
C ALA A 16 -36.79 16.22 -5.68
N LEU A 17 -36.27 17.37 -5.21
CA LEU A 17 -34.93 17.46 -4.64
C LEU A 17 -34.79 16.61 -3.36
N VAL A 18 -35.80 16.62 -2.49
CA VAL A 18 -35.83 15.81 -1.25
C VAL A 18 -35.92 14.31 -1.56
N ILE A 19 -36.64 13.92 -2.63
CA ILE A 19 -36.68 12.52 -3.06
C ILE A 19 -35.35 12.08 -3.68
N MET A 20 -34.66 12.97 -4.41
CA MET A 20 -33.36 12.61 -5.00
C MET A 20 -32.21 12.60 -3.98
N SER A 21 -32.32 13.29 -2.83
CA SER A 21 -31.30 13.25 -1.79
C SER A 21 -31.31 11.95 -0.95
N SER A 22 -32.37 11.15 -1.00
CA SER A 22 -32.43 9.84 -0.31
C SER A 22 -31.86 8.68 -1.12
N ALA A 23 -31.44 8.91 -2.38
CA ALA A 23 -30.77 7.92 -3.21
C ALA A 23 -29.24 7.88 -3.01
N ALA A 24 -28.70 8.60 -2.02
CA ALA A 24 -27.31 8.43 -1.64
C ALA A 24 -27.14 7.06 -0.97
N LEU A 25 -26.66 6.07 -1.74
CA LEU A 25 -26.12 4.81 -1.21
C LEU A 25 -24.82 5.11 -0.46
N ALA A 26 -24.90 5.81 0.67
CA ALA A 26 -23.82 5.81 1.64
C ALA A 26 -23.76 4.41 2.26
N ALA A 27 -22.55 3.89 2.45
CA ALA A 27 -22.37 2.63 3.18
C ALA A 27 -22.93 2.79 4.59
N ASP A 28 -23.89 1.93 4.96
CA ASP A 28 -24.43 1.90 6.32
C ASP A 28 -23.28 1.56 7.29
N PRO A 29 -23.01 2.39 8.32
CA PRO A 29 -21.94 2.11 9.27
C PRO A 29 -22.10 0.71 9.88
N GLY A 30 -21.03 -0.10 9.78
CA GLY A 30 -20.99 -1.45 10.36
C GLY A 30 -21.35 -2.59 9.41
N GLN A 31 -21.72 -2.33 8.15
CA GLN A 31 -21.79 -3.39 7.13
C GLN A 31 -20.42 -3.57 6.46
N PRO A 32 -19.92 -4.81 6.30
CA PRO A 32 -18.67 -5.07 5.61
C PRO A 32 -18.80 -4.64 4.14
N TYR A 33 -17.76 -3.98 3.64
CA TYR A 33 -17.73 -3.52 2.27
C TYR A 33 -17.79 -4.73 1.31
N PRO A 34 -18.65 -4.71 0.27
CA PRO A 34 -18.78 -5.85 -0.63
C PRO A 34 -17.46 -6.21 -1.31
N TRP A 35 -17.16 -7.51 -1.45
CA TRP A 35 -15.95 -7.98 -2.13
C TRP A 35 -15.92 -7.64 -3.63
N ALA A 36 -17.09 -7.48 -4.26
CA ALA A 36 -17.20 -7.05 -5.66
C ALA A 36 -16.84 -5.56 -5.87
N SER A 37 -16.81 -4.77 -4.79
CA SER A 37 -16.37 -3.39 -4.88
C SER A 37 -14.88 -3.29 -5.21
N GLU A 38 -14.48 -2.16 -5.77
CA GLU A 38 -13.10 -1.97 -6.23
C GLU A 38 -12.06 -1.99 -5.09
N ALA A 39 -10.78 -1.97 -5.44
CA ALA A 39 -9.68 -2.07 -4.48
C ALA A 39 -9.79 -1.02 -3.36
N SER A 40 -9.67 -1.46 -2.11
CA SER A 40 -9.82 -0.60 -0.93
C SER A 40 -9.17 -1.24 0.29
N ASP A 41 -8.75 -0.42 1.23
CA ASP A 41 -8.24 -0.78 2.56
C ASP A 41 -9.36 -1.10 3.58
N GLN A 42 -10.62 -0.87 3.24
CA GLN A 42 -11.78 -1.11 4.12
C GLN A 42 -12.50 -2.43 3.82
N LYS A 43 -11.89 -3.31 3.01
CA LYS A 43 -12.47 -4.60 2.64
C LYS A 43 -11.48 -5.73 2.73
N ALA A 44 -11.97 -6.96 2.79
CA ALA A 44 -11.14 -8.14 2.66
C ALA A 44 -10.85 -8.49 1.20
N GLY A 45 -9.70 -9.10 0.96
CA GLY A 45 -9.25 -9.52 -0.37
C GLY A 45 -8.52 -10.85 -0.33
N SER A 46 -8.15 -11.33 -1.51
CA SER A 46 -7.22 -12.46 -1.70
C SER A 46 -5.81 -11.99 -1.99
N LEU A 47 -5.63 -10.70 -2.29
CA LEU A 47 -4.34 -10.06 -2.49
C LEU A 47 -4.35 -8.74 -1.72
N LEU A 48 -3.27 -8.47 -1.00
CA LEU A 48 -3.05 -7.23 -0.26
C LEU A 48 -1.82 -6.52 -0.83
N VAL A 49 -1.93 -5.21 -1.04
CA VAL A 49 -0.80 -4.35 -1.39
C VAL A 49 -0.51 -3.42 -0.22
N TYR A 50 0.72 -3.50 0.25
CA TYR A 50 1.31 -2.63 1.26
C TYR A 50 2.12 -1.57 0.53
N ASN A 51 1.76 -0.31 0.71
CA ASN A 51 2.20 0.76 -0.18
C ASN A 51 3.66 1.10 0.03
N TYR A 52 4.15 0.99 1.27
CA TYR A 52 5.53 1.32 1.56
C TYR A 52 6.05 0.62 2.81
N TYR A 53 7.19 -0.05 2.67
CA TYR A 53 7.99 -0.51 3.78
C TYR A 53 9.40 0.05 3.74
N THR A 54 10.00 0.12 4.93
CA THR A 54 11.43 0.27 5.17
C THR A 54 11.86 -0.75 6.24
N SER A 55 13.10 -1.22 6.18
CA SER A 55 13.55 -2.41 6.93
C SER A 55 14.98 -2.28 7.50
N THR A 56 15.32 -1.15 8.12
CA THR A 56 16.67 -0.96 8.68
C THR A 56 16.92 -1.91 9.85
N PRO A 57 17.91 -2.83 9.77
CA PRO A 57 18.18 -3.79 10.83
C PRO A 57 18.69 -3.12 12.10
N GLY A 58 18.28 -3.62 13.26
CA GLY A 58 18.78 -3.17 14.56
C GLY A 58 18.34 -1.77 14.99
N VAL A 59 17.52 -1.07 14.19
CA VAL A 59 17.02 0.27 14.49
C VAL A 59 15.50 0.32 14.43
N ASN A 60 14.84 0.36 15.59
CA ASN A 60 13.37 0.40 15.69
C ASN A 60 12.73 1.70 15.16
N ASN A 61 13.53 2.73 14.84
CA ASN A 61 13.03 4.00 14.32
C ASN A 61 13.02 4.09 12.78
N ARG A 62 13.45 3.04 12.08
CA ARG A 62 13.48 2.96 10.61
C ARG A 62 13.06 1.57 10.13
N ASN A 63 11.91 1.11 10.59
CA ASN A 63 11.43 -0.23 10.32
C ASN A 63 9.90 -0.24 10.18
N THR A 64 9.39 -1.25 9.51
CA THR A 64 7.96 -1.44 9.25
C THR A 64 7.51 -2.71 9.93
N ARG A 65 6.45 -2.60 10.74
CA ARG A 65 5.72 -3.76 11.24
C ARG A 65 4.53 -4.00 10.33
N LEU A 66 4.45 -5.21 9.79
CA LEU A 66 3.32 -5.66 8.98
C LEU A 66 2.41 -6.56 9.78
N ASN A 67 1.11 -6.42 9.54
CA ASN A 67 0.08 -7.29 10.05
C ASN A 67 -0.74 -7.84 8.88
N ILE A 68 -0.93 -9.16 8.84
CA ILE A 68 -1.87 -9.83 7.94
C ILE A 68 -2.82 -10.66 8.80
N THR A 69 -4.12 -10.55 8.57
CA THR A 69 -5.14 -11.30 9.32
C THR A 69 -6.01 -12.10 8.36
N ASN A 70 -6.19 -13.38 8.67
CA ASN A 70 -7.20 -14.22 8.07
C ASN A 70 -8.50 -14.08 8.86
N THR A 71 -9.49 -13.40 8.28
CA THR A 71 -10.81 -13.18 8.91
C THR A 71 -11.78 -14.36 8.73
N SER A 72 -11.38 -15.41 8.00
CA SER A 72 -12.22 -16.60 7.86
C SER A 72 -12.30 -17.35 9.19
N SER A 73 -13.51 -17.75 9.58
CA SER A 73 -13.73 -18.60 10.75
C SER A 73 -13.61 -20.09 10.46
N THR A 74 -13.49 -20.48 9.19
CA THR A 74 -13.56 -21.88 8.76
C THR A 74 -12.36 -22.32 7.92
N PHE A 75 -11.77 -21.43 7.12
CA PHE A 75 -10.74 -21.81 6.15
C PHE A 75 -9.38 -21.20 6.51
N PRO A 76 -8.29 -21.98 6.45
CA PRO A 76 -6.95 -21.43 6.55
C PRO A 76 -6.60 -20.63 5.28
N ALA A 77 -5.62 -19.74 5.40
CA ALA A 77 -5.04 -19.01 4.27
C ALA A 77 -3.56 -19.39 4.12
N PHE A 78 -3.12 -19.63 2.89
CA PHE A 78 -1.70 -19.81 2.56
C PHE A 78 -1.26 -18.55 1.82
N VAL A 79 -0.36 -17.78 2.42
CA VAL A 79 -0.03 -16.44 1.96
C VAL A 79 1.41 -16.39 1.48
N HIS A 80 1.60 -16.07 0.21
CA HIS A 80 2.90 -15.78 -0.40
C HIS A 80 3.11 -14.27 -0.44
N MET A 81 4.10 -13.80 0.29
CA MET A 81 4.51 -12.41 0.33
C MET A 81 5.70 -12.19 -0.58
N PHE A 82 5.63 -11.13 -1.38
CA PHE A 82 6.71 -10.64 -2.24
C PHE A 82 7.12 -9.25 -1.75
N PHE A 83 8.38 -9.11 -1.37
CA PHE A 83 9.03 -7.85 -0.99
C PHE A 83 9.72 -7.31 -2.25
N ILE A 84 9.21 -6.21 -2.79
CA ILE A 84 9.80 -5.58 -3.98
C ILE A 84 10.55 -4.33 -3.53
N SER A 85 11.87 -4.37 -3.64
CA SER A 85 12.72 -3.24 -3.27
C SER A 85 12.66 -2.10 -4.29
N GLU A 86 13.13 -0.93 -3.87
CA GLU A 86 13.39 0.22 -4.74
C GLU A 86 14.38 -0.07 -5.88
N THR A 87 15.19 -1.11 -5.76
CA THR A 87 16.12 -1.59 -6.81
C THR A 87 15.49 -2.67 -7.71
N CYS A 88 14.19 -2.90 -7.59
CA CYS A 88 13.43 -3.94 -8.28
C CYS A 88 13.88 -5.38 -7.94
N ALA A 89 14.64 -5.57 -6.86
CA ALA A 89 14.92 -6.90 -6.34
C ALA A 89 13.65 -7.45 -5.68
N VAL A 90 13.43 -8.75 -5.82
CA VAL A 90 12.28 -9.44 -5.22
C VAL A 90 12.80 -10.47 -4.23
N ALA A 91 12.40 -10.31 -2.97
CA ALA A 91 12.51 -11.36 -1.96
C ALA A 91 11.10 -11.90 -1.66
N ASP A 92 11.01 -13.12 -1.14
CA ASP A 92 9.72 -13.74 -0.86
C ASP A 92 9.68 -14.53 0.45
N TYR A 93 8.49 -14.63 1.03
CA TYR A 93 8.23 -15.40 2.25
C TYR A 93 6.82 -16.00 2.21
N LYS A 94 6.67 -17.21 2.73
CA LYS A 94 5.37 -17.90 2.80
C LYS A 94 4.97 -18.14 4.24
N THR A 95 3.71 -17.90 4.54
CA THR A 95 3.14 -18.15 5.87
C THR A 95 1.73 -18.72 5.77
N ASP A 96 1.37 -19.52 6.77
CA ASP A 96 0.07 -20.15 6.88
C ASP A 96 -0.70 -19.52 8.03
N LEU A 97 -1.92 -19.06 7.75
CA LEU A 97 -2.80 -18.45 8.73
C LEU A 97 -3.99 -19.37 8.99
N THR A 98 -4.11 -19.87 10.21
CA THR A 98 -5.32 -20.58 10.65
C THR A 98 -6.52 -19.63 10.66
N PRO A 99 -7.76 -20.15 10.78
CA PRO A 99 -8.94 -19.31 10.94
C PRO A 99 -8.79 -18.29 12.08
N ASN A 100 -9.16 -17.04 11.82
CA ASN A 100 -9.06 -15.90 12.75
C ASN A 100 -7.63 -15.58 13.27
N GLN A 101 -6.58 -15.97 12.54
CA GLN A 101 -5.20 -15.70 12.94
C GLN A 101 -4.68 -14.40 12.33
N THR A 102 -3.94 -13.64 13.14
CA THR A 102 -3.09 -12.53 12.69
C THR A 102 -1.63 -12.96 12.75
N PHE A 103 -0.88 -12.67 11.70
CA PHE A 103 0.57 -12.75 11.66
C PHE A 103 1.16 -11.35 11.62
N SER A 104 2.02 -11.06 12.60
CA SER A 104 2.65 -9.77 12.79
C SER A 104 4.16 -9.92 12.83
N PHE A 105 4.87 -9.13 12.03
CA PHE A 105 6.32 -9.21 11.95
C PHE A 105 6.98 -7.90 11.56
N LEU A 106 8.27 -7.77 11.85
CA LEU A 106 9.09 -6.67 11.34
C LEU A 106 9.66 -7.05 9.98
N VAL A 107 9.59 -6.14 9.00
CA VAL A 107 10.09 -6.43 7.66
C VAL A 107 11.60 -6.70 7.66
N SER A 108 12.35 -6.06 8.58
CA SER A 108 13.77 -6.33 8.78
C SER A 108 14.11 -7.79 9.12
N ASP A 109 13.15 -8.58 9.60
CA ASP A 109 13.40 -9.98 9.95
C ASP A 109 13.44 -10.88 8.70
N TYR A 110 12.88 -10.41 7.57
CA TYR A 110 12.74 -11.19 6.34
C TYR A 110 13.47 -10.57 5.15
N ASP A 111 13.45 -9.25 5.02
CA ASP A 111 14.12 -8.51 3.93
C ASP A 111 14.91 -7.32 4.51
N PRO A 112 16.01 -7.57 5.26
CA PRO A 112 16.76 -6.52 5.95
C PRO A 112 17.50 -5.57 5.00
N GLY A 113 17.39 -4.27 5.27
CA GLY A 113 18.21 -3.22 4.64
C GLY A 113 17.61 -2.63 3.37
N PHE A 114 16.37 -2.98 3.03
CA PHE A 114 15.67 -2.49 1.84
C PHE A 114 14.47 -1.60 2.19
N SER A 115 14.05 -0.80 1.23
CA SER A 115 12.76 -0.11 1.24
C SER A 115 12.05 -0.37 -0.08
N GLY A 116 10.72 -0.35 -0.07
CA GLY A 116 9.95 -0.79 -1.22
C GLY A 116 8.47 -0.94 -0.93
N TYR A 117 7.80 -1.84 -1.64
CA TYR A 117 6.39 -2.18 -1.43
C TYR A 117 6.23 -3.70 -1.32
N LEU A 118 5.16 -4.15 -0.66
CA LEU A 118 4.90 -5.57 -0.45
C LEU A 118 3.57 -6.00 -1.08
N ILE A 119 3.58 -7.16 -1.72
CA ILE A 119 2.37 -7.82 -2.20
C ILE A 119 2.21 -9.12 -1.42
N ALA A 120 1.11 -9.29 -0.71
CA ALA A 120 0.73 -10.54 -0.06
C ALA A 120 -0.41 -11.19 -0.84
N LEU A 121 -0.21 -12.41 -1.29
CA LEU A 121 -1.12 -13.13 -2.16
C LEU A 121 -1.56 -14.45 -1.50
N ALA A 122 -2.87 -14.72 -1.47
CA ALA A 122 -3.38 -16.04 -1.15
C ALA A 122 -3.09 -17.02 -2.30
N GLU A 123 -2.50 -18.17 -1.98
CA GLU A 123 -2.16 -19.21 -2.94
C GLU A 123 -2.77 -20.57 -2.57
N ASN A 124 -2.78 -21.48 -3.53
CA ASN A 124 -3.09 -22.88 -3.30
C ASN A 124 -1.80 -23.58 -2.80
N PRO A 125 -1.82 -24.26 -1.64
CA PRO A 125 -0.63 -24.86 -1.05
C PRO A 125 -0.04 -26.02 -1.86
N VAL A 126 -0.82 -26.62 -2.77
CA VAL A 126 -0.39 -27.73 -3.62
C VAL A 126 0.22 -27.22 -4.93
N THR A 127 -0.41 -26.23 -5.55
CA THR A 127 -0.01 -25.76 -6.89
C THR A 127 0.82 -24.49 -6.89
N GLY A 128 0.85 -23.72 -5.79
CA GLY A 128 1.48 -22.41 -5.71
C GLY A 128 0.79 -21.32 -6.55
N LEU A 129 -0.39 -21.63 -7.12
CA LEU A 129 -1.15 -20.68 -7.92
C LEU A 129 -2.04 -19.80 -7.05
N PRO A 130 -2.37 -18.56 -7.47
CA PRO A 130 -3.31 -17.69 -6.77
C PRO A 130 -4.61 -18.42 -6.44
N PHE A 131 -5.11 -18.24 -5.22
CA PHE A 131 -6.34 -18.87 -4.74
C PHE A 131 -7.34 -17.80 -4.29
N SER A 132 -8.62 -18.04 -4.56
CA SER A 132 -9.68 -17.12 -4.14
C SER A 132 -9.96 -17.24 -2.64
N HIS A 133 -9.24 -16.48 -1.83
CA HIS A 133 -9.39 -16.36 -0.38
C HIS A 133 -9.73 -14.92 0.02
N ASN A 134 -10.95 -14.46 -0.25
CA ASN A 134 -11.41 -13.07 -0.01
C ASN A 134 -11.65 -12.74 1.48
N PHE A 135 -10.73 -13.15 2.35
CA PHE A 135 -10.79 -13.01 3.81
C PHE A 135 -9.50 -12.42 4.41
N LEU A 136 -8.53 -12.00 3.59
CA LEU A 136 -7.34 -11.32 4.08
C LEU A 136 -7.61 -9.84 4.30
N ILE A 137 -7.19 -9.34 5.45
CA ILE A 137 -7.05 -7.90 5.74
C ILE A 137 -5.63 -7.66 6.27
N GLY A 138 -5.17 -6.42 6.23
CA GLY A 138 -3.86 -6.09 6.76
C GLY A 138 -3.64 -4.61 6.94
N ASP A 139 -2.61 -4.30 7.70
CA ASP A 139 -2.12 -2.95 7.94
C ASP A 139 -0.60 -2.95 8.11
N GLU A 140 0.01 -1.82 7.79
CA GLU A 140 1.41 -1.55 8.04
C GLU A 140 1.56 -0.41 9.02
N TYR A 141 2.49 -0.56 9.95
CA TYR A 141 2.96 0.52 10.79
C TYR A 141 4.42 0.78 10.43
N PHE A 142 4.67 1.84 9.67
CA PHE A 142 6.02 2.23 9.29
C PHE A 142 6.52 3.34 10.20
N LYS A 143 7.79 3.25 10.56
CA LYS A 143 8.50 4.26 11.33
C LYS A 143 9.74 4.69 10.56
N SER A 144 9.97 5.99 10.53
CA SER A 144 11.13 6.64 9.93
C SER A 144 11.69 7.69 10.89
N ALA A 145 12.89 8.20 10.58
CA ALA A 145 13.54 9.26 11.36
C ALA A 145 12.71 10.56 11.41
N ILE A 146 11.81 10.76 10.44
CA ILE A 146 11.01 11.97 10.28
C ILE A 146 9.54 11.79 10.69
N GLY A 147 9.11 10.59 11.04
CA GLY A 147 7.71 10.33 11.41
C GLY A 147 7.32 8.86 11.39
N GLU A 148 6.08 8.60 11.79
CA GLU A 148 5.46 7.27 11.82
C GLU A 148 4.02 7.37 11.34
N ALA A 149 3.54 6.32 10.68
CA ALA A 149 2.14 6.22 10.28
C ALA A 149 1.67 4.78 10.29
N ASN A 150 0.36 4.62 10.42
CA ASN A 150 -0.32 3.36 10.16
C ASN A 150 -1.15 3.50 8.89
N LEU A 151 -0.95 2.56 7.96
CA LEU A 151 -1.62 2.53 6.67
C LEU A 151 -2.31 1.18 6.52
N GLY A 152 -3.56 1.19 6.07
CA GLY A 152 -4.25 -0.05 5.70
C GLY A 152 -3.67 -0.63 4.41
N ALA A 153 -3.55 -1.95 4.35
CA ALA A 153 -3.19 -2.62 3.12
C ALA A 153 -4.36 -2.54 2.13
N ILE A 154 -4.07 -2.21 0.87
CA ILE A 154 -5.09 -2.14 -0.16
C ILE A 154 -5.48 -3.56 -0.57
N ALA A 155 -6.73 -3.93 -0.33
CA ALA A 155 -7.23 -5.27 -0.59
C ALA A 155 -7.91 -5.39 -1.95
N PHE A 156 -7.50 -6.44 -2.67
CA PHE A 156 -8.04 -6.88 -3.95
C PHE A 156 -8.71 -8.23 -3.78
N ALA A 157 -10.01 -8.29 -4.04
CA ALA A 157 -10.76 -9.53 -4.06
C ALA A 157 -10.55 -10.26 -5.39
N ALA A 158 -10.41 -11.58 -5.30
CA ALA A 158 -10.47 -12.48 -6.43
C ALA A 158 -11.90 -12.56 -6.96
N LEU A 159 -12.06 -12.39 -8.28
CA LEU A 159 -13.35 -12.48 -9.00
C LEU A 159 -13.54 -13.86 -9.66
N TRP A 160 -12.90 -14.88 -9.12
CA TRP A 160 -13.03 -16.29 -9.52
C TRP A 160 -13.22 -17.16 -8.27
N ASN A 161 -13.45 -18.46 -8.48
CA ASN A 161 -13.61 -19.42 -7.40
C ASN A 161 -12.54 -20.52 -7.48
N GLY A 162 -11.90 -20.82 -6.35
CA GLY A 162 -10.85 -21.81 -6.21
C GLY A 162 -9.48 -21.33 -6.71
N THR A 163 -8.77 -22.24 -7.37
CA THR A 163 -7.43 -21.97 -7.90
C THR A 163 -7.53 -21.19 -9.22
N TYR A 164 -6.68 -20.19 -9.38
CA TYR A 164 -6.65 -19.34 -10.56
C TYR A 164 -6.31 -20.17 -11.82
N ALA A 165 -7.16 -20.06 -12.83
CA ALA A 165 -7.06 -20.79 -14.09
C ALA A 165 -6.51 -19.93 -15.25
N GLY A 166 -5.92 -18.77 -14.96
CA GLY A 166 -5.41 -17.86 -15.99
C GLY A 166 -4.12 -18.38 -16.65
N ALA A 167 -3.45 -17.49 -17.38
CA ALA A 167 -2.26 -17.82 -18.15
C ALA A 167 -1.12 -18.29 -17.23
N TYR A 168 -0.97 -19.62 -17.19
CA TYR A 168 0.07 -20.35 -16.48
C TYR A 168 0.62 -21.40 -17.46
N ASP A 169 1.93 -21.40 -17.66
CA ASP A 169 2.62 -22.28 -18.62
C ASP A 169 3.28 -23.50 -17.96
N GLY A 170 3.08 -23.71 -16.65
CA GLY A 170 3.81 -24.71 -15.86
C GLY A 170 5.08 -24.17 -15.20
N GLY A 171 5.42 -22.90 -15.41
CA GLY A 171 6.62 -22.25 -14.88
C GLY A 171 6.45 -21.65 -13.47
N PRO A 172 7.38 -20.78 -13.04
CA PRO A 172 7.30 -20.08 -11.76
C PRO A 172 6.48 -18.77 -11.84
N LEU A 173 5.98 -18.41 -13.03
CA LEU A 173 5.29 -17.16 -13.27
C LEU A 173 3.82 -17.41 -13.61
N VAL A 174 2.97 -16.53 -13.10
CA VAL A 174 1.56 -16.47 -13.44
C VAL A 174 1.20 -15.01 -13.69
N THR A 175 0.46 -14.76 -14.78
CA THR A 175 -0.02 -13.41 -15.06
C THR A 175 -1.39 -13.21 -14.43
N VAL A 176 -1.51 -12.25 -13.53
CA VAL A 176 -2.79 -11.85 -12.90
C VAL A 176 -3.21 -10.46 -13.39
N GLY A 177 -4.51 -10.26 -13.56
CA GLY A 177 -5.10 -8.99 -14.03
C GLY A 177 -5.87 -8.26 -12.94
N PHE A 178 -5.75 -6.94 -12.89
CA PHE A 178 -6.53 -6.04 -12.03
C PHE A 178 -7.57 -5.27 -12.85
N ASN A 179 -8.49 -6.00 -13.49
CA ASN A 179 -9.39 -5.45 -14.50
C ASN A 179 -10.87 -5.37 -14.05
N GLY A 180 -11.21 -5.91 -12.87
CA GLY A 180 -12.57 -5.90 -12.34
C GLY A 180 -13.53 -6.87 -13.04
N THR A 181 -13.05 -7.81 -13.86
CA THR A 181 -13.91 -8.76 -14.59
C THR A 181 -13.32 -10.18 -14.62
N THR A 182 -12.07 -10.32 -15.04
CA THR A 182 -11.34 -11.59 -15.10
C THR A 182 -10.02 -11.44 -14.34
N GLY A 183 -9.99 -11.87 -13.07
CA GLY A 183 -8.87 -11.68 -12.17
C GLY A 183 -9.30 -10.98 -10.88
N TYR A 184 -8.56 -9.97 -10.46
CA TYR A 184 -8.86 -9.17 -9.27
C TYR A 184 -9.76 -7.97 -9.59
N ASN A 185 -10.27 -7.32 -8.53
CA ASN A 185 -10.83 -5.98 -8.65
C ASN A 185 -9.91 -5.02 -9.40
N ARG A 186 -10.48 -3.97 -9.97
CA ARG A 186 -9.75 -2.94 -10.68
C ARG A 186 -8.84 -2.17 -9.73
N ALA A 187 -7.59 -1.99 -10.13
CA ALA A 187 -6.68 -1.06 -9.48
C ALA A 187 -7.05 0.39 -9.83
N ALA A 188 -6.72 1.32 -8.94
CA ALA A 188 -6.88 2.74 -9.24
C ALA A 188 -6.06 3.13 -10.48
N ALA A 189 -6.70 3.75 -11.46
CA ALA A 189 -6.04 4.24 -12.68
C ALA A 189 -5.58 5.71 -12.57
N THR A 190 -5.97 6.40 -11.48
CA THR A 190 -5.73 7.82 -11.27
C THR A 190 -5.31 8.05 -9.82
N VAL A 191 -4.23 8.81 -9.62
CA VAL A 191 -3.82 9.29 -8.30
C VAL A 191 -4.29 10.73 -8.16
N ALA A 192 -5.12 11.01 -7.15
CA ALA A 192 -5.48 12.37 -6.77
C ALA A 192 -4.55 12.80 -5.63
N ALA A 193 -3.82 13.90 -5.82
CA ALA A 193 -2.99 14.50 -4.79
C ALA A 193 -3.64 15.81 -4.33
N ASP A 194 -4.03 15.88 -3.06
CA ASP A 194 -4.73 17.04 -2.47
C ASP A 194 -3.77 18.03 -1.78
N ASN A 195 -2.49 17.66 -1.64
CA ASN A 195 -1.45 18.54 -1.11
C ASN A 195 -0.11 18.26 -1.80
N ILE A 196 0.45 19.28 -2.45
CA ILE A 196 1.84 19.28 -2.91
C ILE A 196 2.56 20.30 -2.04
N PRO A 197 3.29 19.84 -0.99
CA PRO A 197 3.99 20.73 -0.08
C PRO A 197 4.93 21.67 -0.85
N SER A 198 5.05 22.91 -0.37
CA SER A 198 5.99 23.85 -0.96
C SER A 198 7.41 23.34 -0.76
N ARG A 199 8.25 23.42 -1.80
CA ARG A 199 9.69 23.13 -1.70
C ARG A 199 10.39 23.98 -0.63
N GLN A 200 9.81 25.13 -0.28
CA GLN A 200 10.33 26.06 0.70
C GLN A 200 10.15 25.60 2.15
N ASP A 201 9.23 24.66 2.41
CA ASP A 201 8.94 24.16 3.76
C ASP A 201 10.00 23.14 4.24
N LEU A 202 11.03 22.87 3.42
CA LEU A 202 12.18 21.99 3.72
C LEU A 202 11.83 20.58 4.21
N ASN A 203 10.59 20.13 3.99
CA ASN A 203 10.17 18.73 4.20
C ASN A 203 10.44 17.87 2.95
N GLU A 204 11.47 18.22 2.17
CA GLU A 204 11.94 17.35 1.11
C GLU A 204 12.62 16.12 1.74
N THR A 205 12.16 14.93 1.37
CA THR A 205 12.75 13.63 1.74
C THR A 205 14.15 13.39 1.16
N THR A 206 14.91 14.44 0.89
CA THR A 206 16.34 14.35 0.65
C THR A 206 17.07 14.34 1.99
N HIS A 207 17.41 13.13 2.41
CA HIS A 207 18.36 12.79 3.47
C HIS A 207 19.35 13.92 3.86
N PRO A 208 19.34 14.42 5.11
CA PRO A 208 20.37 15.34 5.57
C PRO A 208 21.53 14.53 6.15
N GLU A 209 22.68 14.50 5.47
CA GLU A 209 23.98 14.62 6.15
C GLU A 209 25.10 14.75 5.12
N LEU A 210 25.65 15.95 4.99
CA LEU A 210 27.09 16.25 4.90
C LEU A 210 27.21 17.75 4.65
N THR A 211 27.12 18.50 5.74
CA THR A 211 27.69 19.84 5.78
C THR A 211 28.34 19.99 7.15
N ASP A 212 29.57 19.53 7.26
CA ASP A 212 30.51 20.26 8.10
C ASP A 212 31.46 21.04 7.20
N ARG A 213 31.36 22.36 7.33
CA ARG A 213 32.13 23.37 6.62
C ARG A 213 33.33 23.69 7.47
N GLN A 214 34.51 23.83 6.87
CA GLN A 214 35.37 24.98 7.18
C GLN A 214 36.05 25.51 5.91
N PRO A 215 35.76 26.75 5.50
CA PRO A 215 36.66 27.56 4.68
C PRO A 215 37.33 28.67 5.51
N LEU A 216 38.41 29.24 4.95
CA LEU A 216 39.30 30.32 5.41
C LEU A 216 40.57 29.78 6.10
N VAL A 217 41.79 30.07 5.63
CA VAL A 217 42.37 31.41 5.50
C VAL A 217 43.36 31.50 4.33
N HIS A 218 43.28 32.61 3.59
CA HIS A 218 44.27 33.09 2.65
C HIS A 218 45.39 33.79 3.46
N ASP A 219 46.61 33.23 3.49
CA ASP A 219 47.79 34.01 3.82
C ASP A 219 48.92 33.67 2.84
N GLY A 220 49.35 34.69 2.12
CA GLY A 220 50.53 34.62 1.26
C GLY A 220 51.73 35.09 2.05
N GLN A 221 52.69 34.18 2.30
CA GLN A 221 54.07 34.58 2.56
C GLN A 221 55.07 33.72 1.79
N ARG A 222 55.99 34.48 1.18
CA ARG A 222 57.12 34.16 0.34
C ARG A 222 58.17 33.22 0.97
N ARG A 223 58.91 32.55 0.06
CA ARG A 223 60.33 32.16 0.11
C ARG A 223 60.76 31.12 1.16
N ASN A 224 61.27 29.99 0.68
CA ASN A 224 62.72 29.70 0.72
C ASN A 224 63.11 28.52 -0.18
N ASP A 225 64.13 28.80 -1.00
CA ASP A 225 65.12 27.86 -1.57
C ASP A 225 65.52 26.75 -0.59
N VAL A 226 65.57 25.48 -1.04
CA VAL A 226 66.75 24.57 -0.93
C VAL A 226 66.65 23.47 -2.02
N ARG A 227 67.81 23.21 -2.64
CA ARG A 227 68.19 22.35 -3.78
C ARG A 227 67.90 20.84 -3.65
N PRO A 228 67.94 20.07 -4.77
CA PRO A 228 67.89 18.62 -4.75
C PRO A 228 69.28 17.99 -4.50
N ALA A 229 69.30 16.84 -3.85
CA ALA A 229 70.42 15.91 -3.84
C ALA A 229 69.92 14.47 -4.09
N LEU A 230 70.55 13.85 -5.08
CA LEU A 230 70.47 12.46 -5.58
C LEU A 230 69.32 12.15 -6.55
#